data_AF-A0A8S9KFK4-F1
#
_entry.id   AF-A0A8S9KFK4-F1
#
_cell.length_a   1.000
_cell.length_b   1.000
_cell.length_c   1.000
_cell.angle_alpha   90.00
_cell.angle_beta   90.00
_cell.angle_gamma   90.00
#
_symmetry.space_group_name_H-M   'P 1'
#
loop_
_entity.id
_entity.type
_entity.pdbx_description
1 polymer ?
#
loop_
_entity_poly.entity_id
_entity_poly.type
_entity_poly.pdbx_seq_one_letter_code
_entity_poly.pdbx_strand_id
1 'polypeptide(L)'
;MEVREVDGHRLVQIRNPWANEVEWNGPWSDSSPEWSDRMKHKLKHVPQSNEGIFWMSWQDFQIHFRSIYVCRVYPREMRHSVHGQWRNYSAGGCQDYSSWHQNPQFRLRATGSDASSPIHVFITLTQGVGFSRTTPGFRNYQSSHDSQLFYIGMRILKTRGHRAAYNIFLHESVGGTDYVNSREISCEMVLDPDPKGYTIVPTTIHPGEEAPFVLSVFTKASIVLEAL
;
A
#
# COMPACT_ATOMS: atom_id res chain seq x y z
N MET A 1 9.49 -0.53 -17.29
CA MET A 1 8.33 -1.20 -17.89
C MET A 1 7.49 -0.13 -18.57
N GLU A 2 7.17 -0.32 -19.83
CA GLU A 2 6.35 0.63 -20.60
C GLU A 2 5.25 -0.16 -21.31
N VAL A 3 4.03 0.37 -21.37
CA VAL A 3 2.92 -0.24 -22.12
C VAL A 3 2.58 0.68 -23.28
N ARG A 4 2.51 0.14 -24.50
CA ARG A 4 2.18 0.91 -25.70
C ARG A 4 1.07 0.23 -26.51
N GLU A 5 0.18 1.05 -27.05
CA GLU A 5 -0.80 0.64 -28.06
C GLU A 5 -0.36 1.17 -29.42
N VAL A 6 -0.02 0.27 -30.34
CA VAL A 6 0.50 0.61 -31.66
C VAL A 6 -0.08 -0.32 -32.70
N ASP A 7 -0.69 0.25 -33.75
CA ASP A 7 -1.24 -0.47 -34.89
C ASP A 7 -2.17 -1.65 -34.50
N GLY A 8 -2.98 -1.44 -33.46
CA GLY A 8 -3.93 -2.45 -32.96
C GLY A 8 -3.33 -3.47 -31.99
N HIS A 9 -2.02 -3.40 -31.72
CA HIS A 9 -1.34 -4.25 -30.74
C HIS A 9 -1.11 -3.50 -29.43
N ARG A 10 -1.41 -4.16 -28.31
CA ARG A 10 -1.05 -3.69 -26.97
C ARG A 10 0.16 -4.49 -26.48
N LEU A 11 1.30 -3.83 -26.35
CA LEU A 11 2.58 -4.46 -26.05
C LEU A 11 3.18 -3.90 -24.76
N VAL A 12 3.95 -4.73 -24.07
CA VAL A 12 4.66 -4.39 -22.85
C VAL A 12 6.15 -4.53 -23.07
N GLN A 13 6.91 -3.47 -22.75
CA GLN A 13 8.36 -3.52 -22.66
C GLN A 13 8.77 -3.89 -21.23
N ILE A 14 9.56 -4.95 -21.11
CA ILE A 14 10.05 -5.49 -19.84
C ILE A 14 11.57 -5.50 -19.88
N ARG A 15 12.20 -5.34 -18.71
CA ARG A 15 13.64 -5.47 -18.55
C ARG A 15 13.94 -6.60 -17.59
N ASN A 16 14.69 -7.58 -18.05
CA ASN A 16 15.37 -8.58 -17.23
C ASN A 16 16.63 -7.94 -16.60
N PRO A 17 16.71 -7.74 -15.28
CA PRO A 17 17.86 -7.11 -14.63
C PRO A 17 19.18 -7.88 -14.77
N TRP A 18 19.12 -9.20 -15.00
CA TRP A 18 20.31 -10.04 -15.16
C TRP A 18 20.95 -9.91 -16.53
N ALA A 19 20.22 -9.39 -17.54
CA ALA A 19 20.68 -9.22 -18.92
C ALA A 19 21.49 -10.42 -19.45
N ASN A 20 21.06 -11.64 -19.09
CA ASN A 20 21.70 -12.88 -19.50
C ASN A 20 21.05 -13.40 -20.79
N GLU A 21 21.62 -14.48 -21.35
CA GLU A 21 21.19 -15.09 -22.62
C GLU A 21 19.77 -15.70 -22.58
N VAL A 22 19.07 -15.63 -21.44
CA VAL A 22 17.70 -16.13 -21.28
C VAL A 22 16.73 -15.00 -21.61
N GLU A 23 16.35 -14.93 -22.89
CA GLU A 23 15.42 -13.94 -23.42
C GLU A 23 14.03 -14.54 -23.67
N TRP A 24 13.03 -13.66 -23.76
CA TRP A 24 11.70 -14.03 -24.22
C TRP A 24 11.76 -14.54 -25.65
N ASN A 25 11.15 -15.70 -25.93
CA ASN A 25 11.19 -16.38 -27.23
C ASN A 25 9.81 -16.60 -27.86
N GLY A 26 8.77 -15.96 -27.31
CA GLY A 26 7.42 -15.96 -27.87
C GLY A 26 7.16 -14.77 -28.81
N PRO A 27 5.88 -14.46 -29.11
CA PRO A 27 5.52 -13.31 -29.93
C PRO A 27 6.16 -12.00 -29.45
N TRP A 28 6.68 -11.21 -30.40
CA TRP A 28 7.43 -9.96 -30.16
C TRP A 28 8.79 -10.10 -29.48
N SER A 29 9.31 -11.33 -29.36
CA SER A 29 10.74 -11.57 -29.13
C SER A 29 11.62 -10.99 -30.24
N ASP A 30 12.92 -10.89 -30.03
CA ASP A 30 13.83 -10.23 -30.98
C ASP A 30 13.89 -10.92 -32.36
N SER A 31 13.66 -12.24 -32.40
CA SER A 31 13.60 -13.05 -33.62
C SER A 31 12.18 -13.27 -34.16
N SER A 32 11.17 -12.66 -33.53
CA SER A 32 9.75 -12.87 -33.83
C SER A 32 9.35 -12.32 -35.20
N PRO A 33 8.63 -13.07 -36.06
CA PRO A 33 8.19 -12.61 -37.38
C PRO A 33 7.15 -11.48 -37.34
N GLU A 34 6.56 -11.20 -36.18
CA GLU A 34 5.59 -10.12 -35.92
C GLU A 34 6.21 -8.72 -36.10
N TRP A 35 7.54 -8.63 -36.04
CA TRP A 35 8.25 -7.38 -36.24
C TRP A 35 8.28 -6.95 -37.71
N SER A 36 7.49 -5.93 -38.04
CA SER A 36 7.69 -5.12 -39.24
C SER A 36 8.63 -3.94 -38.97
N ASP A 37 9.31 -3.42 -40.01
CA ASP A 37 10.16 -2.21 -39.89
C ASP A 37 9.39 -1.02 -39.30
N ARG A 38 8.11 -0.90 -39.65
CA ARG A 38 7.19 0.09 -39.09
C ARG A 38 7.05 -0.08 -37.57
N MET A 39 6.81 -1.30 -37.09
CA MET A 39 6.69 -1.58 -35.65
C MET A 39 8.00 -1.34 -34.92
N LYS A 40 9.13 -1.79 -35.48
CA LYS A 40 10.48 -1.56 -34.93
C LYS A 40 10.74 -0.07 -34.74
N HIS A 41 10.42 0.75 -35.75
CA HIS A 41 10.59 2.20 -35.68
C HIS A 41 9.70 2.85 -34.61
N LYS A 42 8.40 2.53 -34.57
CA LYS A 42 7.45 3.11 -33.61
C LYS A 42 7.77 2.76 -32.16
N LEU A 43 8.25 1.55 -31.92
CA LEU A 43 8.60 1.07 -30.57
C LEU A 43 10.05 1.35 -30.19
N LYS A 44 10.84 1.94 -31.10
CA LYS A 44 12.28 2.14 -30.93
C LYS A 44 12.97 0.82 -30.53
N HIS A 45 12.56 -0.28 -31.14
CA HIS A 45 13.08 -1.60 -30.83
C HIS A 45 14.53 -1.72 -31.32
N VAL A 46 15.41 -2.14 -30.41
CA VAL A 46 16.80 -2.47 -30.68
C VAL A 46 16.94 -3.98 -30.50
N PRO A 47 17.09 -4.75 -31.58
CA PRO A 47 17.28 -6.21 -31.49
C PRO A 47 18.56 -6.54 -30.73
N GLN A 48 18.55 -7.65 -29.99
CA GLN A 48 19.68 -8.20 -29.25
C GLN A 48 20.31 -7.17 -28.32
N SER A 49 19.45 -6.46 -27.57
CA SER A 49 19.92 -5.47 -26.61
C SER A 49 20.58 -6.16 -25.42
N ASN A 50 21.87 -5.85 -25.19
CA ASN A 50 22.62 -6.27 -24.00
C ASN A 50 22.06 -5.69 -22.68
N GLU A 51 20.96 -4.94 -22.71
CA GLU A 51 20.31 -4.37 -21.52
C GLU A 51 19.22 -5.27 -20.92
N GLY A 52 18.94 -6.42 -21.56
CA GLY A 52 17.90 -7.37 -21.15
C GLY A 52 16.49 -6.84 -21.41
N ILE A 53 16.33 -5.90 -22.34
CA ILE A 53 15.05 -5.27 -22.67
C ILE A 53 14.38 -6.06 -23.80
N PHE A 54 13.13 -6.46 -23.59
CA PHE A 54 12.35 -7.19 -24.59
C PHE A 54 10.89 -6.71 -24.58
N TRP A 55 10.19 -7.00 -25.68
CA TRP A 55 8.76 -6.75 -25.82
C TRP A 55 7.98 -8.06 -25.77
N MET A 56 6.74 -7.99 -25.30
CA MET A 56 5.77 -9.08 -25.39
C MET A 56 4.37 -8.53 -25.59
N SER A 57 3.45 -9.39 -26.02
CA SER A 57 2.04 -9.03 -26.05
C SER A 57 1.50 -8.82 -24.63
N TRP A 58 0.49 -7.96 -24.49
CA TRP A 58 -0.21 -7.81 -23.21
C TRP A 58 -0.83 -9.13 -22.74
N GLN A 59 -1.30 -9.96 -23.66
CA GLN A 59 -1.85 -11.29 -23.38
C GLN A 59 -0.79 -12.21 -22.76
N ASP A 60 0.40 -12.29 -23.36
CA ASP A 60 1.51 -13.10 -22.84
C ASP A 60 1.96 -12.60 -21.47
N PHE A 61 2.00 -11.27 -21.28
CA PHE A 61 2.28 -10.68 -19.97
C PHE A 61 1.31 -11.17 -18.90
N GLN A 62 0.01 -11.22 -19.20
CA GLN A 62 -1.01 -11.71 -18.26
C GLN A 62 -0.90 -13.22 -17.98
N ILE A 63 -0.41 -14.00 -18.94
CA ILE A 63 -0.21 -15.45 -18.79
C ILE A 63 1.04 -15.75 -17.94
N HIS A 64 2.13 -15.02 -18.18
CA HIS A 64 3.43 -15.33 -17.61
C HIS A 64 3.74 -14.59 -16.30
N PHE A 65 3.15 -13.42 -16.04
CA PHE A 65 3.39 -12.65 -14.82
C PHE A 65 2.21 -12.74 -13.85
N ARG A 66 2.48 -13.28 -12.66
CA ARG A 66 1.46 -13.46 -11.62
C ARG A 66 1.25 -12.22 -10.75
N SER A 67 2.28 -11.39 -10.61
CA SER A 67 2.30 -10.25 -9.68
C SER A 67 3.03 -9.06 -10.28
N ILE A 68 2.53 -7.86 -9.98
CA ILE A 68 3.17 -6.59 -10.30
C ILE A 68 3.29 -5.80 -9.00
N TYR A 69 4.49 -5.30 -8.73
CA TYR A 69 4.74 -4.42 -7.59
C TYR A 69 4.90 -2.99 -8.10
N VAL A 70 4.06 -2.08 -7.60
CA VAL A 70 4.09 -0.66 -7.95
C VAL A 70 4.47 0.15 -6.73
N CYS A 71 5.62 0.82 -6.78
CA CYS A 71 6.01 1.79 -5.76
C CYS A 71 5.55 3.18 -6.21
N ARG A 72 4.58 3.75 -5.50
CA ARG A 72 4.14 5.13 -5.74
C ARG A 72 5.03 6.09 -4.97
N VAL A 73 5.64 7.03 -5.70
CA VAL A 73 6.48 8.08 -5.11
C VAL A 73 5.65 9.36 -5.04
N TYR A 74 5.40 9.84 -3.82
CA TYR A 74 4.73 11.12 -3.59
C TYR A 74 5.77 12.20 -3.24
N PRO A 75 5.58 13.44 -3.71
CA PRO A 75 6.37 14.58 -3.25
C PRO A 75 6.30 14.74 -1.73
N ARG A 76 7.37 15.27 -1.12
CA ARG A 76 7.49 15.34 0.35
C ARG A 76 6.41 16.24 0.96
N GLU A 77 6.02 17.29 0.26
CA GLU A 77 4.98 18.24 0.62
C GLU A 77 3.58 17.60 0.72
N MET A 78 3.33 16.47 0.06
CA MET A 78 2.06 15.75 0.17
C MET A 78 1.98 14.85 1.40
N ARG A 79 3.11 14.61 2.09
CA ARG A 79 3.22 13.62 3.15
C ARG A 79 3.00 14.25 4.52
N HIS A 80 1.96 13.76 5.21
CA HIS A 80 1.71 14.05 6.62
C HIS A 80 1.88 12.76 7.41
N SER A 81 2.80 12.73 8.37
CA SER A 81 3.11 11.53 9.14
C SER A 81 3.03 11.77 10.63
N VAL A 82 2.50 10.78 11.35
CA VAL A 82 2.50 10.73 12.81
C VAL A 82 3.10 9.40 13.27
N HIS A 83 3.89 9.47 14.34
CA HIS A 83 4.43 8.29 15.00
C HIS A 83 3.46 7.84 16.10
N GLY A 84 3.26 6.53 16.22
CA GLY A 84 2.44 5.94 17.26
C GLY A 84 3.01 4.61 17.74
N GLN A 85 2.35 4.02 18.73
CA GLN A 85 2.73 2.73 19.27
C GLN A 85 1.51 2.00 19.85
N TRP A 86 1.38 0.71 19.55
CA TRP A 86 0.56 -0.20 20.33
C TRP A 86 1.37 -0.66 21.53
N ARG A 87 0.94 -0.31 22.75
CA ARG A 87 1.66 -0.62 23.98
C ARG A 87 0.74 -0.68 25.19
N ASN A 88 0.90 -1.70 26.03
CA ASN A 88 0.07 -1.92 27.21
C ASN A 88 -1.43 -1.82 26.85
N TYR A 89 -2.16 -0.90 27.48
CA TYR A 89 -3.58 -0.68 27.24
C TYR A 89 -3.92 -0.20 25.82
N SER A 90 -2.97 0.38 25.07
CA SER A 90 -3.23 0.81 23.69
C SER A 90 -3.02 -0.29 22.66
N ALA A 91 -2.56 -1.48 23.06
CA ALA A 91 -2.53 -2.68 22.21
C ALA A 91 -3.89 -3.39 22.26
N GLY A 92 -4.91 -2.72 21.73
CA GLY A 92 -6.32 -3.09 21.93
C GLY A 92 -6.85 -4.20 21.02
N GLY A 93 -6.11 -4.59 19.97
CA GLY A 93 -6.55 -5.55 18.96
C GLY A 93 -7.62 -5.00 18.01
N CYS A 94 -8.13 -5.86 17.12
CA CYS A 94 -9.15 -5.49 16.13
C CYS A 94 -10.53 -5.24 16.75
N GLN A 95 -11.49 -4.81 15.92
CA GLN A 95 -12.86 -4.49 16.34
C GLN A 95 -13.66 -5.64 16.98
N ASP A 96 -13.15 -6.86 16.89
CA ASP A 96 -13.78 -8.05 17.48
C ASP A 96 -13.52 -8.15 19.00
N TYR A 97 -12.61 -7.31 19.53
CA TYR A 97 -12.26 -7.26 20.95
C TYR A 97 -12.82 -6.01 21.64
N SER A 98 -13.25 -6.15 22.89
CA SER A 98 -13.78 -5.02 23.68
C SER A 98 -12.76 -3.90 23.91
N SER A 99 -11.47 -4.22 23.87
CA SER A 99 -10.35 -3.27 24.02
C SER A 99 -10.05 -2.46 22.76
N TRP A 100 -10.69 -2.70 21.61
CA TRP A 100 -10.29 -2.08 20.33
C TRP A 100 -10.31 -0.55 20.38
N HIS A 101 -11.24 0.06 21.12
CA HIS A 101 -11.36 1.50 21.26
C HIS A 101 -10.17 2.15 21.98
N GLN A 102 -9.35 1.34 22.67
CA GLN A 102 -8.15 1.76 23.39
C GLN A 102 -6.95 1.94 22.46
N ASN A 103 -7.00 1.41 21.23
CA ASN A 103 -5.95 1.65 20.24
C ASN A 103 -5.71 3.15 20.04
N PRO A 104 -4.49 3.57 19.63
CA PRO A 104 -4.25 4.95 19.22
C PRO A 104 -5.26 5.37 18.14
N GLN A 105 -5.69 6.63 18.18
CA GLN A 105 -6.66 7.18 17.22
C GLN A 105 -6.16 8.52 16.74
N PHE A 106 -6.35 8.78 15.44
CA PHE A 106 -5.86 10.00 14.82
C PHE A 106 -6.98 10.67 14.04
N ARG A 107 -7.11 11.98 14.19
CA ARG A 107 -8.04 12.80 13.43
C ARG A 107 -7.37 13.28 12.16
N LEU A 108 -8.01 13.02 11.02
CA LEU A 108 -7.68 13.54 9.70
C LEU A 108 -8.76 14.54 9.28
N ARG A 109 -8.37 15.79 9.02
CA ARG A 109 -9.31 16.85 8.62
C ARG A 109 -8.71 17.76 7.55
N ALA A 110 -9.44 18.00 6.47
CA ALA A 110 -9.09 19.01 5.46
C ALA A 110 -9.19 20.43 6.03
N THR A 111 -8.33 21.33 5.57
CA THR A 111 -8.27 22.73 6.01
C THR A 111 -8.23 23.69 4.83
N GLY A 112 -8.43 24.98 5.12
CA GLY A 112 -8.42 26.02 4.08
C GLY A 112 -9.53 25.82 3.04
N SER A 113 -9.21 26.11 1.79
CA SER A 113 -10.12 25.94 0.64
C SER A 113 -10.49 24.48 0.37
N ASP A 114 -9.63 23.53 0.74
CA ASP A 114 -9.86 22.10 0.50
C ASP A 114 -10.92 21.51 1.44
N ALA A 115 -11.25 22.21 2.54
CA ALA A 115 -12.24 21.76 3.51
C ALA A 115 -13.67 21.66 2.95
N SER A 116 -13.95 22.27 1.79
CA SER A 116 -15.26 22.28 1.14
C SER A 116 -15.35 21.37 -0.11
N SER A 117 -14.33 20.57 -0.40
CA SER A 117 -14.34 19.69 -1.57
C SER A 117 -13.85 18.28 -1.21
N PRO A 118 -14.29 17.24 -1.94
CA PRO A 118 -13.76 15.90 -1.73
C PRO A 118 -12.25 15.87 -1.96
N ILE A 119 -11.52 15.23 -1.04
CA ILE A 119 -10.06 15.11 -1.11
C ILE A 119 -9.67 13.68 -1.40
N HIS A 120 -8.71 13.49 -2.30
CA HIS A 120 -8.11 12.18 -2.57
C HIS A 120 -6.97 11.93 -1.59
N VAL A 121 -6.99 10.78 -0.92
CA VAL A 121 -5.99 10.41 0.09
C VAL A 121 -5.45 9.00 -0.17
N PHE A 122 -4.16 8.85 0.04
CA PHE A 122 -3.50 7.56 0.13
C PHE A 122 -2.92 7.43 1.54
N ILE A 123 -3.40 6.47 2.32
CA ILE A 123 -3.07 6.31 3.73
C ILE A 123 -2.20 5.06 3.86
N THR A 124 -1.07 5.15 4.56
CA THR A 124 -0.21 4.01 4.87
C THR A 124 -0.03 3.84 6.37
N LEU A 125 -0.03 2.58 6.82
CA LEU A 125 0.35 2.20 8.16
C LEU A 125 1.57 1.28 8.07
N THR A 126 2.72 1.77 8.55
CA THR A 126 3.99 1.03 8.57
C THR A 126 4.28 0.62 10.00
N GLN A 127 4.28 -0.68 10.30
CA GLN A 127 4.66 -1.16 11.63
C GLN A 127 6.18 -1.27 11.76
N GLY A 128 6.68 -1.02 12.95
CA GLY A 128 8.03 -1.32 13.37
C GLY A 128 8.22 -2.81 13.62
N VAL A 129 9.31 -3.14 14.29
CA VAL A 129 9.58 -4.50 14.72
C VAL A 129 8.87 -4.69 16.07
N GLY A 130 8.08 -5.76 16.21
CA GLY A 130 7.31 -6.06 17.40
C GLY A 130 8.18 -6.52 18.57
N PHE A 131 7.78 -6.16 19.78
CA PHE A 131 8.37 -6.63 21.02
C PHE A 131 7.50 -7.75 21.60
N SER A 132 7.61 -8.96 21.08
CA SER A 132 6.88 -10.08 21.69
C SER A 132 7.47 -10.40 23.08
N ARG A 133 6.62 -10.43 24.11
CA ARG A 133 6.95 -10.89 25.46
C ARG A 133 6.81 -12.41 25.63
N THR A 134 6.45 -13.16 24.58
CA THR A 134 6.36 -14.62 24.66
C THR A 134 7.75 -15.27 24.58
N THR A 135 7.93 -16.32 25.39
CA THR A 135 9.17 -16.97 25.84
C THR A 135 10.26 -17.15 24.76
N PRO A 136 11.56 -16.98 25.09
CA PRO A 136 12.67 -17.26 24.18
C PRO A 136 12.81 -18.77 23.93
N GLY A 137 12.04 -19.31 22.99
CA GLY A 137 12.30 -20.60 22.36
C GLY A 137 13.37 -20.45 21.28
N PHE A 138 14.15 -21.52 21.04
CA PHE A 138 15.22 -21.59 20.05
C PHE A 138 14.77 -21.03 18.68
N ARG A 139 15.39 -19.92 18.26
CA ARG A 139 15.08 -19.22 17.01
C ARG A 139 15.88 -19.81 15.86
N ASN A 140 15.19 -20.49 14.95
CA ASN A 140 15.75 -20.91 13.66
C ASN A 140 15.46 -19.82 12.62
N TYR A 141 16.50 -19.07 12.26
CA TYR A 141 16.50 -17.90 11.38
C TYR A 141 16.09 -18.18 9.90
N GLN A 142 15.58 -19.37 9.59
CA GLN A 142 15.36 -19.87 8.24
C GLN A 142 13.89 -20.05 7.85
N SER A 143 12.92 -19.68 8.70
CA SER A 143 11.49 -19.74 8.34
C SER A 143 10.88 -18.34 8.26
N SER A 144 10.09 -18.10 7.22
CA SER A 144 9.26 -16.91 7.00
C SER A 144 8.24 -16.62 8.11
N HIS A 145 8.11 -17.54 9.08
CA HIS A 145 7.28 -17.42 10.28
C HIS A 145 7.95 -16.68 11.45
N ASP A 146 9.23 -16.32 11.33
CA ASP A 146 9.99 -15.58 12.36
C ASP A 146 9.93 -14.05 12.17
N SER A 147 8.92 -13.57 11.42
CA SER A 147 8.68 -12.14 11.31
C SER A 147 8.11 -11.62 12.63
N GLN A 148 8.84 -10.73 13.30
CA GLN A 148 8.34 -9.92 14.42
C GLN A 148 7.28 -8.90 13.94
N LEU A 149 6.55 -9.21 12.87
CA LEU A 149 5.50 -8.39 12.28
C LEU A 149 4.15 -8.99 12.65
N PHE A 150 3.22 -8.13 13.01
CA PHE A 150 1.86 -8.51 13.34
C PHE A 150 0.96 -8.42 12.11
N TYR A 151 -0.18 -9.09 12.13
CA TYR A 151 -1.24 -8.76 11.18
C TYR A 151 -1.81 -7.40 11.56
N ILE A 152 -1.63 -6.40 10.70
CA ILE A 152 -2.05 -5.02 10.96
C ILE A 152 -3.19 -4.61 10.05
N GLY A 153 -4.04 -3.73 10.56
CA GLY A 153 -5.19 -3.17 9.87
C GLY A 153 -5.45 -1.72 10.29
N MET A 154 -6.34 -1.05 9.57
CA MET A 154 -6.88 0.23 10.01
C MET A 154 -8.36 0.41 9.65
N ARG A 155 -9.05 1.23 10.42
CA ARG A 155 -10.43 1.67 10.16
C ARG A 155 -10.48 3.19 10.06
N ILE A 156 -11.21 3.70 9.07
CA ILE A 156 -11.49 5.12 8.89
C ILE A 156 -12.98 5.34 9.15
N LEU A 157 -13.28 6.15 10.15
CA LEU A 157 -14.62 6.29 10.73
C LEU A 157 -15.05 7.76 10.79
N LYS A 158 -16.34 8.04 10.65
CA LYS A 158 -16.92 9.31 11.10
C LYS A 158 -17.35 9.21 12.55
N THR A 159 -16.55 9.79 13.44
CA THR A 159 -16.81 9.82 14.89
C THR A 159 -17.26 11.20 15.38
N ARG A 160 -17.55 12.13 14.44
CA ARG A 160 -17.96 13.51 14.72
C ARG A 160 -16.97 14.28 15.61
N GLY A 161 -15.68 13.96 15.50
CA GLY A 161 -14.60 14.61 16.22
C GLY A 161 -14.29 14.00 17.60
N HIS A 162 -14.96 12.92 17.98
CA HIS A 162 -14.70 12.17 19.20
C HIS A 162 -13.84 10.93 18.92
N ARG A 163 -13.36 10.28 19.99
CA ARG A 163 -12.79 8.93 19.87
C ARG A 163 -13.87 7.93 19.47
N ALA A 164 -13.47 6.90 18.73
CA ALA A 164 -14.27 5.73 18.46
C ALA A 164 -14.70 5.06 19.78
N ALA A 165 -15.98 4.75 19.87
CA ALA A 165 -16.62 4.08 21.00
C ALA A 165 -16.31 2.58 21.03
N TYR A 166 -16.64 1.92 22.15
CA TYR A 166 -16.43 0.48 22.30
C TYR A 166 -17.17 -0.39 21.27
N ASN A 167 -18.32 0.07 20.75
CA ASN A 167 -19.03 -0.60 19.68
C ASN A 167 -18.77 0.15 18.37
N ILE A 168 -18.06 -0.50 17.44
CA ILE A 168 -17.72 0.09 16.14
C ILE A 168 -18.94 0.42 15.29
N PHE A 169 -20.04 -0.33 15.44
CA PHE A 169 -21.28 -0.12 14.68
C PHE A 169 -22.03 1.16 15.06
N LEU A 170 -21.57 1.88 16.09
CA LEU A 170 -22.06 3.23 16.42
C LEU A 170 -21.47 4.31 15.51
N HIS A 171 -20.49 3.97 14.66
CA HIS A 171 -19.81 4.88 13.75
C HIS A 171 -20.06 4.49 12.31
N GLU A 172 -20.12 5.49 11.43
CA GLU A 172 -20.09 5.26 9.99
C GLU A 172 -18.66 4.90 9.59
N SER A 173 -18.46 3.68 9.08
CA SER A 173 -17.18 3.24 8.51
C SER A 173 -17.10 3.66 7.05
N VAL A 174 -16.12 4.50 6.72
CA VAL A 174 -15.94 5.03 5.36
C VAL A 174 -14.80 4.35 4.61
N GLY A 175 -13.93 3.62 5.30
CA GLY A 175 -12.82 2.92 4.69
C GLY A 175 -11.96 2.15 5.69
N GLY A 176 -10.93 1.49 5.17
CA GLY A 176 -10.03 0.67 5.96
C GLY A 176 -9.22 -0.27 5.10
N THR A 177 -8.57 -1.23 5.76
CA THR A 177 -7.84 -2.32 5.11
C THR A 177 -8.27 -3.66 5.69
N ASP A 178 -8.01 -4.72 4.95
CA ASP A 178 -7.93 -6.05 5.55
C ASP A 178 -6.71 -6.15 6.47
N TYR A 179 -6.71 -7.17 7.32
CA TYR A 179 -5.56 -7.48 8.17
C TYR A 179 -4.60 -8.38 7.41
N VAL A 180 -3.36 -7.93 7.24
CA VAL A 180 -2.31 -8.69 6.55
C VAL A 180 -1.01 -8.65 7.36
N ASN A 181 -0.27 -9.75 7.33
CA ASN A 181 1.07 -9.80 7.89
C ASN A 181 2.06 -9.17 6.89
N SER A 182 2.19 -7.85 6.98
CA SER A 182 3.06 -7.05 6.12
C SER A 182 3.73 -5.94 6.93
N ARG A 183 4.91 -5.51 6.51
CA ARG A 183 5.60 -4.34 7.07
C ARG A 183 4.76 -3.07 6.93
N GLU A 184 4.01 -2.97 5.83
CA GLU A 184 3.20 -1.81 5.49
C GLU A 184 1.90 -2.26 4.82
N ILE A 185 0.82 -1.55 5.14
CA ILE A 185 -0.48 -1.63 4.48
C ILE A 185 -0.89 -0.26 3.98
N SER A 186 -1.73 -0.22 2.94
CA SER A 186 -2.21 1.03 2.36
C SER A 186 -3.69 0.98 1.98
N CYS A 187 -4.37 2.12 2.06
CA CYS A 187 -5.72 2.34 1.57
C CYS A 187 -5.74 3.62 0.72
N GLU A 188 -6.40 3.56 -0.44
CA GLU A 188 -6.63 4.70 -1.32
C GLU A 188 -8.12 5.00 -1.34
N MET A 189 -8.51 6.26 -1.11
CA MET A 189 -9.91 6.64 -1.10
C MET A 189 -10.11 8.14 -1.35
N VAL A 190 -11.36 8.51 -1.64
CA VAL A 190 -11.83 9.90 -1.63
C VAL A 190 -12.62 10.13 -0.35
N LEU A 191 -12.27 11.19 0.38
CA LEU A 191 -12.99 11.64 1.57
C LEU A 191 -13.83 12.85 1.23
N ASP A 192 -15.12 12.78 1.50
CA ASP A 192 -16.01 13.93 1.40
C ASP A 192 -15.68 15.01 2.46
N PRO A 193 -16.13 16.25 2.25
CA PRO A 193 -16.03 17.29 3.27
C PRO A 193 -16.69 16.89 4.59
N ASP A 194 -15.91 16.78 5.66
CA ASP A 194 -16.40 16.63 7.03
C ASP A 194 -15.74 17.69 7.95
N PRO A 195 -16.51 18.69 8.44
CA PRO A 195 -15.98 19.73 9.33
C PRO A 195 -15.38 19.19 10.63
N LYS A 196 -15.82 18.01 11.09
CA LYS A 196 -15.28 17.35 12.29
C LYS A 196 -14.15 16.39 11.96
N GLY A 197 -13.94 16.10 10.69
CA GLY A 197 -12.91 15.19 10.20
C GLY A 197 -13.23 13.72 10.46
N TYR A 198 -12.31 12.88 9.99
CA TYR A 198 -12.36 11.43 10.08
C TYR A 198 -11.42 10.93 11.17
N THR A 199 -11.76 9.80 11.78
CA THR A 199 -10.91 9.13 12.76
C THR A 199 -10.31 7.89 12.14
N ILE A 200 -8.98 7.82 12.15
CA ILE A 200 -8.19 6.68 11.73
C ILE A 200 -7.79 5.90 12.98
N VAL A 201 -8.16 4.64 13.04
CA VAL A 201 -7.82 3.71 14.13
C VAL A 201 -6.90 2.62 13.58
N PRO A 202 -5.56 2.76 13.72
CA PRO A 202 -4.62 1.69 13.42
C PRO A 202 -4.66 0.61 14.51
N THR A 203 -4.71 -0.65 14.09
CA THR A 203 -4.85 -1.80 14.98
C THR A 203 -3.94 -2.95 14.54
N THR A 204 -3.50 -3.75 15.51
CA THR A 204 -3.10 -5.13 15.25
C THR A 204 -4.33 -6.04 15.28
N ILE A 205 -4.20 -7.29 14.82
CA ILE A 205 -5.31 -8.24 14.87
C ILE A 205 -5.62 -8.65 16.31
N HIS A 206 -4.60 -8.96 17.12
CA HIS A 206 -4.78 -9.47 18.49
C HIS A 206 -4.38 -8.42 19.53
N PRO A 207 -5.10 -8.35 20.68
CA PRO A 207 -4.69 -7.51 21.80
C PRO A 207 -3.32 -7.92 22.37
N GLY A 208 -2.59 -6.96 22.94
CA GLY A 208 -1.28 -7.18 23.56
C GLY A 208 -0.10 -7.29 22.58
N GLU A 209 -0.35 -7.19 21.27
CA GLU A 209 0.70 -7.11 20.24
C GLU A 209 1.34 -5.70 20.26
N GLU A 210 2.56 -5.59 20.79
CA GLU A 210 3.23 -4.31 20.98
C GLU A 210 4.26 -4.01 19.90
N ALA A 211 4.06 -2.93 19.14
CA ALA A 211 5.02 -2.42 18.16
C ALA A 211 4.87 -0.90 17.98
N PRO A 212 5.96 -0.17 17.69
CA PRO A 212 5.86 1.19 17.18
C PRO A 212 5.32 1.15 15.75
N PHE A 213 4.72 2.25 15.29
CA PHE A 213 4.27 2.38 13.91
C PHE A 213 4.37 3.83 13.42
N VAL A 214 4.28 4.00 12.10
CA VAL A 214 4.13 5.28 11.43
C VAL A 214 2.85 5.25 10.61
N LEU A 215 1.95 6.19 10.87
CA LEU A 215 0.78 6.44 10.05
C LEU A 215 1.09 7.62 9.13
N SER A 216 0.96 7.45 7.82
CA SER A 216 1.17 8.52 6.84
C SER A 216 -0.06 8.72 5.98
N VAL A 217 -0.39 9.98 5.70
CA VAL A 217 -1.42 10.38 4.73
C VAL A 217 -0.73 11.16 3.62
N PHE A 218 -0.96 10.74 2.38
CA PHE A 218 -0.46 11.39 1.18
C PHE A 218 -1.63 12.03 0.44
N THR A 219 -1.60 13.35 0.27
CA THR A 219 -2.64 14.09 -0.44
C THR A 219 -2.11 15.43 -0.96
N LYS A 220 -2.76 15.99 -1.99
CA LYS A 220 -2.50 17.36 -2.45
C LYS A 220 -3.18 18.40 -1.57
N ALA A 221 -4.21 18.00 -0.82
CA ALA A 221 -5.02 18.89 -0.02
C ALA A 221 -4.30 19.33 1.25
N SER A 222 -4.58 20.54 1.70
CA SER A 222 -4.17 21.00 3.02
C SER A 222 -4.95 20.24 4.09
N ILE A 223 -4.24 19.55 4.98
CA ILE A 223 -4.86 18.75 6.05
C ILE A 223 -4.20 18.98 7.42
N VAL A 224 -4.91 18.58 8.46
CA VAL A 224 -4.38 18.32 9.81
C VAL A 224 -4.51 16.83 10.09
N LEU A 225 -3.41 16.23 10.57
CA LEU A 225 -3.33 14.86 11.07
C LEU A 225 -2.76 14.89 12.48
N GLU A 226 -3.58 14.55 13.47
CA GLU A 226 -3.22 14.70 14.89
C GLU A 226 -3.81 13.57 15.74
N ALA A 227 -3.21 13.29 16.91
CA ALA A 227 -3.74 12.30 17.84
C ALA A 227 -5.04 12.80 18.53
N LEU A 228 -5.96 11.87 18.81
CA LEU A 228 -7.18 12.10 19.58
C LEU A 228 -7.07 11.64 21.03
#